data_AF-R7C507-F1
#
_entry.id   AF-R7C507-F1
#
_cell.length_a   1.000
_cell.length_b   1.000
_cell.length_c   1.000
_cell.angle_alpha   90.00
_cell.angle_beta   90.00
_cell.angle_gamma   90.00
#
_symmetry.space_group_name_H-M   'P 1'
#
loop_
_entity.id
_entity.type
_entity.pdbx_description
1 polymer ?
#
loop_
_entity_poly.entity_id
_entity_poly.type
_entity_poly.pdbx_seq_one_letter_code
_entity_poly.pdbx_strand_id
1 'polypeptide(L)'
;MREHNCKHLKNCSHAGVVEYQYSDDKKERMNDMKKLFVSVPMKGRTEEEIKASIQKMKKVAEIYEGEELELIDSYIEDNPPQNKNQAVWYLGESLKKLAQADVFIGIREAWDWNGCFIEKETASKYRIKCYEVSAEYVIDRYNALLRKLHPVCCDEMPTKEESK
;
A
#
# COMPACT_ATOMS: atom_id res chain seq x y z
N MET A 1 -41.60 4.35 -21.15
CA MET A 1 -41.36 3.08 -21.89
C MET A 1 -39.99 2.57 -21.45
N ARG A 2 -39.81 1.45 -20.76
CA ARG A 2 -40.57 0.20 -20.81
C ARG A 2 -41.17 -0.18 -19.46
N GLU A 3 -42.35 -0.77 -19.58
CA GLU A 3 -43.26 -1.18 -18.54
C GLU A 3 -42.75 -2.39 -17.76
N HIS A 4 -43.09 -2.42 -16.48
CA HIS A 4 -43.07 -3.62 -15.66
C HIS A 4 -43.89 -4.71 -16.37
N ASN A 5 -43.25 -5.81 -16.75
CA ASN A 5 -43.94 -7.02 -17.15
C ASN A 5 -43.64 -8.12 -16.13
N CYS A 6 -44.41 -8.09 -15.04
CA CYS A 6 -44.59 -9.22 -14.15
C CYS A 6 -45.33 -10.32 -14.95
N LYS A 7 -44.65 -11.41 -15.28
CA LYS A 7 -45.30 -12.62 -15.78
C LYS A 7 -44.83 -13.84 -14.99
N HIS A 8 -45.82 -14.39 -14.28
CA HIS A 8 -45.93 -15.76 -13.79
C HIS A 8 -45.07 -16.15 -12.58
N LEU A 9 -45.70 -16.03 -11.41
CA LEU A 9 -45.52 -16.94 -10.28
C LEU A 9 -45.81 -18.37 -10.77
N LYS A 10 -44.76 -19.15 -11.05
CA LYS A 10 -44.80 -20.61 -10.98
C LYS A 10 -43.87 -21.02 -9.85
N ASN A 11 -44.47 -21.66 -8.85
CA ASN A 11 -43.85 -22.20 -7.65
C ASN A 11 -42.63 -23.08 -7.99
N CYS A 12 -41.43 -22.56 -7.78
CA CYS A 12 -40.18 -23.34 -7.82
C CYS A 12 -39.20 -22.76 -6.80
N SER A 13 -38.91 -23.53 -5.74
CA SER A 13 -37.64 -23.62 -5.00
C SER A 13 -36.70 -22.39 -5.09
N HIS A 14 -37.18 -21.22 -4.67
CA HIS A 14 -36.57 -19.92 -4.98
C HIS A 14 -35.32 -19.58 -4.15
N ALA A 15 -34.90 -20.44 -3.22
CA ALA A 15 -33.68 -20.23 -2.45
C ALA A 15 -32.41 -20.55 -3.26
N GLY A 16 -32.42 -21.62 -4.06
CA GLY A 16 -31.19 -22.13 -4.70
C GLY A 16 -30.70 -21.35 -5.93
N VAL A 17 -31.60 -20.74 -6.71
CA VAL A 17 -31.22 -20.05 -7.96
C VAL A 17 -30.70 -18.63 -7.68
N VAL A 18 -31.30 -17.94 -6.70
CA VAL A 18 -30.91 -16.57 -6.32
C VAL A 18 -29.56 -16.58 -5.61
N GLU A 19 -29.30 -17.56 -4.72
CA GLU A 19 -27.99 -17.72 -4.08
C GLU A 19 -26.89 -18.04 -5.09
N TYR A 20 -27.15 -18.92 -6.07
CA TYR A 20 -26.16 -19.33 -7.06
C TYR A 20 -25.77 -18.17 -8.01
N GLN A 21 -26.75 -17.43 -8.54
CA GLN A 21 -26.49 -16.25 -9.36
C GLN A 21 -25.75 -15.16 -8.57
N TYR A 22 -26.14 -14.92 -7.31
CA TYR A 22 -25.44 -13.96 -6.45
C TYR A 22 -23.99 -14.37 -6.17
N SER A 23 -23.70 -15.67 -6.02
CA SER A 23 -22.33 -16.15 -5.84
C SER A 23 -21.48 -16.03 -7.11
N ASP A 24 -22.05 -16.25 -8.29
CA ASP A 24 -21.34 -16.11 -9.56
C ASP A 24 -21.08 -14.63 -9.90
N ASP A 25 -22.08 -13.75 -9.77
CA ASP A 25 -21.94 -12.30 -9.96
C ASP A 25 -20.92 -11.69 -8.97
N LYS A 26 -20.88 -12.20 -7.73
CA LYS A 26 -19.90 -11.76 -6.73
C LYS A 26 -18.49 -12.23 -7.07
N LYS A 27 -18.35 -13.44 -7.63
CA LYS A 27 -17.05 -14.01 -8.05
C LYS A 27 -16.51 -13.33 -9.30
N GLU A 28 -17.35 -13.00 -10.27
CA GLU A 28 -16.97 -12.16 -11.42
C GLU A 28 -16.58 -10.76 -10.97
N ARG A 29 -17.39 -10.11 -10.11
CA ARG A 29 -17.01 -8.80 -9.52
C ARG A 29 -15.71 -8.83 -8.74
N MET A 30 -15.36 -9.95 -8.09
CA MET A 30 -14.10 -10.10 -7.37
C MET A 30 -12.91 -10.31 -8.31
N ASN A 31 -13.11 -10.92 -9.48
CA ASN A 31 -12.10 -11.02 -10.53
C ASN A 31 -11.86 -9.67 -11.26
N ASP A 32 -12.82 -8.75 -11.21
CA ASP A 32 -12.73 -7.40 -11.79
C ASP A 32 -12.27 -6.33 -10.80
N MET A 33 -12.01 -6.68 -9.53
CA MET A 33 -11.53 -5.70 -8.55
C MET A 33 -10.14 -5.20 -8.93
N LYS A 34 -9.99 -3.88 -8.95
CA LYS A 34 -8.68 -3.26 -9.17
C LYS A 34 -7.72 -3.61 -8.04
N LYS A 35 -6.49 -3.91 -8.43
CA LYS A 35 -5.41 -4.27 -7.52
C LYS A 35 -4.64 -3.04 -7.08
N LEU A 36 -4.53 -2.88 -5.76
CA LEU A 36 -3.84 -1.79 -5.11
C LEU A 36 -2.49 -2.25 -4.56
N PHE A 37 -1.44 -1.57 -5.00
CA PHE A 37 -0.13 -1.63 -4.37
C PHE A 37 0.04 -0.46 -3.38
N VAL A 38 0.36 -0.76 -2.13
CA VAL A 38 0.61 0.24 -1.08
C VAL A 38 2.09 0.26 -0.72
N SER A 39 2.76 1.39 -0.98
CA SER A 39 4.15 1.62 -0.61
C SER A 39 4.25 2.38 0.71
N VAL A 40 4.74 1.70 1.75
CA VAL A 40 4.89 2.25 3.10
C VAL A 40 6.33 2.15 3.60
N PRO A 41 6.87 3.21 4.25
CA PRO A 41 8.12 3.11 4.99
C PRO A 41 8.09 2.00 6.04
N MET A 42 9.15 1.18 6.11
CA MET A 42 9.25 0.08 7.07
C MET A 42 10.37 0.27 8.11
N LYS A 43 11.50 0.87 7.72
CA LYS A 43 12.69 1.00 8.60
C LYS A 43 12.35 1.77 9.88
N GLY A 44 12.68 1.16 11.02
CA GLY A 44 12.49 1.76 12.35
C GLY A 44 11.08 1.65 12.92
N ARG A 45 10.18 0.90 12.26
CA ARG A 45 8.76 0.76 12.61
C ARG A 45 8.40 -0.70 12.93
N THR A 46 7.34 -0.91 13.71
CA THR A 46 6.81 -2.25 14.00
C THR A 46 5.86 -2.74 12.91
N GLU A 47 5.58 -4.04 12.89
CA GLU A 47 4.63 -4.64 11.93
C GLU A 47 3.22 -4.06 12.10
N GLU A 48 2.79 -3.83 13.35
CA GLU A 48 1.48 -3.23 13.66
C GLU A 48 1.39 -1.80 13.12
N GLU A 49 2.45 -1.00 13.29
CA GLU A 49 2.51 0.37 12.76
C GLU A 49 2.43 0.36 11.23
N ILE A 50 3.13 -0.57 10.58
CA ILE A 50 3.14 -0.72 9.12
C ILE A 50 1.74 -1.13 8.63
N LYS A 51 1.12 -2.14 9.24
CA LYS A 51 -0.26 -2.58 8.91
C LYS A 51 -1.25 -1.44 9.09
N ALA A 52 -1.13 -0.64 10.15
CA ALA A 52 -1.99 0.51 10.38
C ALA A 52 -1.87 1.56 9.26
N SER A 53 -0.65 1.87 8.79
CA SER A 53 -0.45 2.75 7.63
C SER A 53 -1.06 2.18 6.35
N ILE A 54 -0.89 0.88 6.11
CA ILE A 54 -1.45 0.23 4.92
C ILE A 54 -2.97 0.38 4.89
N GLN A 55 -3.64 0.17 6.02
CA GLN A 55 -5.10 0.34 6.11
C GLN A 55 -5.53 1.81 5.92
N LYS A 56 -4.81 2.77 6.52
CA LYS A 56 -5.06 4.20 6.29
C LYS A 56 -4.93 4.57 4.81
N MET A 57 -3.88 4.09 4.14
CA MET A 57 -3.61 4.37 2.72
C MET A 57 -4.60 3.67 1.79
N LYS A 58 -4.96 2.41 2.06
CA LYS A 58 -6.00 1.70 1.31
C LYS A 58 -7.31 2.49 1.32
N LYS A 59 -7.76 2.92 2.51
CA LYS A 59 -8.98 3.72 2.64
C LYS A 59 -8.91 5.02 1.83
N VAL A 60 -7.76 5.69 1.80
CA VAL A 60 -7.57 6.91 0.99
C VAL A 60 -7.69 6.58 -0.50
N ALA A 61 -7.05 5.49 -0.98
CA ALA A 61 -7.13 5.08 -2.38
C ALA A 61 -8.57 4.71 -2.79
N GLU A 62 -9.30 3.97 -1.96
CA GLU A 62 -10.70 3.60 -2.21
C GLU A 62 -11.61 4.82 -2.31
N ILE A 63 -11.40 5.85 -1.48
CA ILE A 63 -12.14 7.12 -1.57
C ILE A 63 -11.89 7.81 -2.92
N TYR A 64 -10.66 7.79 -3.42
CA TYR A 64 -10.33 8.41 -4.71
C TYR A 64 -10.83 7.59 -5.91
N GLU A 65 -10.82 6.26 -5.83
CA GLU A 65 -11.37 5.41 -6.89
C GLU A 65 -12.91 5.37 -6.87
N GLY A 66 -13.53 5.57 -5.71
CA GLY A 66 -14.98 5.43 -5.53
C GLY A 66 -15.46 3.97 -5.48
N GLU A 67 -14.54 3.02 -5.30
CA GLU A 67 -14.80 1.57 -5.25
C GLU A 67 -13.82 0.87 -4.28
N GLU A 68 -14.14 -0.37 -3.91
CA GLU A 68 -13.28 -1.21 -3.07
C GLU A 68 -12.08 -1.72 -3.89
N LEU A 69 -10.90 -1.78 -3.26
CA LEU A 69 -9.67 -2.21 -3.91
C LEU A 69 -9.12 -3.50 -3.28
N GLU A 70 -8.69 -4.42 -4.13
CA GLU A 70 -7.98 -5.62 -3.71
C GLU A 70 -6.56 -5.22 -3.32
N LEU A 71 -6.17 -5.45 -2.06
CA LEU A 71 -4.82 -5.14 -1.61
C LEU A 71 -3.87 -6.24 -2.08
N ILE A 72 -2.84 -5.87 -2.85
CA ILE A 72 -1.75 -6.79 -3.16
C ILE A 72 -0.96 -7.03 -1.87
N ASP A 73 -0.80 -8.31 -1.49
CA ASP A 73 0.06 -8.68 -0.38
C ASP A 73 1.54 -8.42 -0.74
N SER A 74 2.05 -7.27 -0.29
CA SER A 74 3.43 -6.87 -0.53
C SER A 74 4.45 -7.55 0.39
N TYR A 75 4.04 -8.41 1.34
CA TYR A 75 4.97 -9.09 2.25
C TYR A 75 5.86 -10.14 1.56
N ILE A 76 7.17 -10.05 1.74
CA ILE A 76 8.16 -10.94 1.10
C ILE A 76 8.65 -11.94 2.15
N GLU A 77 8.19 -13.18 2.07
CA GLU A 77 8.58 -14.27 2.98
C GLU A 77 10.02 -14.74 2.74
N ASP A 78 10.44 -14.73 1.47
CA ASP A 78 11.75 -15.19 1.06
C ASP A 78 12.88 -14.27 1.55
N ASN A 79 14.02 -14.89 1.82
CA ASN A 79 15.21 -14.17 2.23
C ASN A 79 16.17 -13.97 1.06
N PRO A 80 16.83 -12.81 0.96
CA PRO A 80 17.81 -12.54 -0.07
C PRO A 80 19.01 -13.49 0.06
N PRO A 81 19.66 -13.87 -1.06
CA PRO A 81 20.88 -14.68 -1.03
C PRO A 81 21.98 -14.02 -0.19
N GLN A 82 22.75 -14.84 0.55
CA GLN A 82 23.85 -14.36 1.40
C GLN A 82 24.91 -13.63 0.54
N ASN A 83 25.41 -12.48 1.03
CA ASN A 83 26.42 -11.62 0.39
C ASN A 83 25.96 -10.76 -0.81
N LYS A 84 24.65 -10.50 -0.95
CA LYS A 84 24.12 -9.53 -1.95
C LYS A 84 23.55 -8.28 -1.28
N ASN A 85 23.39 -7.20 -2.04
CA ASN A 85 22.68 -6.01 -1.56
C ASN A 85 21.20 -6.36 -1.33
N GLN A 86 20.87 -6.71 -0.08
CA GLN A 86 19.57 -7.22 0.33
C GLN A 86 18.44 -6.23 0.02
N ALA A 87 18.68 -4.93 0.21
CA ALA A 87 17.69 -3.89 -0.05
C ALA A 87 17.28 -3.85 -1.53
N VAL A 88 18.24 -4.00 -2.44
CA VAL A 88 17.96 -4.06 -3.89
C VAL A 88 17.22 -5.34 -4.26
N TRP A 89 17.54 -6.46 -3.60
CA TRP A 89 16.83 -7.72 -3.83
C TRP A 89 15.34 -7.62 -3.42
N TYR A 90 15.06 -7.11 -2.21
CA TYR A 90 13.69 -6.86 -1.76
C TYR A 90 12.95 -5.86 -2.66
N LEU A 91 13.63 -4.82 -3.13
CA LEU A 91 13.07 -3.89 -4.11
C LEU A 91 12.69 -4.64 -5.41
N GLY A 92 13.52 -5.55 -5.89
CA GLY A 92 13.21 -6.38 -7.05
C GLY A 92 11.93 -7.20 -6.86
N GLU A 93 11.77 -7.87 -5.72
CA GLU A 93 10.54 -8.61 -5.39
C GLU A 93 9.32 -7.68 -5.26
N SER A 94 9.51 -6.51 -4.65
CA SER A 94 8.47 -5.49 -4.54
C SER A 94 7.99 -5.01 -5.92
N LEU A 95 8.91 -4.77 -6.85
CA LEU A 95 8.58 -4.35 -8.21
C LEU A 95 7.81 -5.43 -9.01
N LYS A 96 8.08 -6.72 -8.77
CA LYS A 96 7.27 -7.81 -9.36
C LYS A 96 5.82 -7.77 -8.89
N LYS A 97 5.59 -7.35 -7.64
CA LYS A 97 4.24 -7.16 -7.09
C LYS A 97 3.59 -5.89 -7.62
N LEU A 98 4.33 -4.79 -7.69
CA LEU A 98 3.87 -3.55 -8.30
C LEU A 98 3.42 -3.76 -9.76
N ALA A 99 4.09 -4.63 -10.51
CA ALA A 99 3.72 -4.95 -11.89
C ALA A 99 2.31 -5.57 -12.05
N GLN A 100 1.69 -6.03 -10.96
CA GLN A 100 0.33 -6.58 -10.95
C GLN A 100 -0.74 -5.54 -10.57
N ALA A 101 -0.33 -4.31 -10.25
CA ALA A 101 -1.20 -3.28 -9.71
C ALA A 101 -1.85 -2.43 -10.81
N ASP A 102 -3.14 -2.15 -10.63
CA ASP A 102 -3.86 -1.14 -11.39
C ASP A 102 -3.69 0.25 -10.76
N VAL A 103 -3.58 0.28 -9.43
CA VAL A 103 -3.49 1.49 -8.62
C VAL A 103 -2.29 1.38 -7.66
N PHE A 104 -1.56 2.47 -7.52
CA PHE A 104 -0.48 2.65 -6.57
C PHE A 104 -0.83 3.77 -5.59
N ILE A 105 -0.51 3.59 -4.32
CA ILE A 105 -0.47 4.68 -3.35
C ILE A 105 0.82 4.66 -2.53
N GLY A 106 1.49 5.81 -2.43
CA GLY A 106 2.73 6.00 -1.70
C GLY A 106 2.73 7.28 -0.85
N ILE A 107 3.79 7.46 -0.06
CA ILE A 107 4.02 8.73 0.65
C ILE A 107 4.71 9.77 -0.24
N ARG A 108 4.44 11.06 -0.01
CA ARG A 108 5.11 12.15 -0.73
C ARG A 108 6.57 12.30 -0.31
N GLU A 109 6.84 12.19 0.99
CA GLU A 109 8.14 12.40 1.63
C GLU A 109 9.01 11.13 1.58
N ALA A 110 9.09 10.50 0.41
CA ALA A 110 9.77 9.22 0.21
C ALA A 110 11.30 9.31 0.15
N TRP A 111 11.89 10.50 0.26
CA TRP A 111 13.33 10.76 0.04
C TRP A 111 14.25 9.96 0.96
N ASP A 112 13.85 9.73 2.22
CA ASP A 112 14.61 8.91 3.18
C ASP A 112 14.38 7.39 2.99
N TRP A 113 13.52 7.02 2.04
CA TRP A 113 12.97 5.68 1.85
C TRP A 113 13.17 5.23 0.41
N ASN A 114 14.42 4.89 0.06
CA ASN A 114 14.82 4.53 -1.32
C ASN A 114 13.85 3.55 -2.02
N GLY A 115 13.36 2.53 -1.30
CA GLY A 115 12.38 1.58 -1.84
C GLY A 115 11.08 2.28 -2.26
N CYS A 116 10.47 3.03 -1.35
CA CYS A 116 9.25 3.80 -1.62
C CYS A 116 9.44 4.84 -2.73
N PHE A 117 10.59 5.51 -2.77
CA PHE A 117 10.91 6.48 -3.81
C PHE A 117 10.97 5.82 -5.20
N ILE A 118 11.68 4.69 -5.32
CA ILE A 118 11.82 3.99 -6.59
C ILE A 118 10.50 3.36 -7.04
N GLU A 119 9.71 2.79 -6.12
CA GLU A 119 8.38 2.27 -6.41
C GLU A 119 7.45 3.36 -6.95
N LYS A 120 7.42 4.52 -6.29
CA LYS A 120 6.66 5.70 -6.76
C LYS A 120 7.09 6.13 -8.16
N GLU A 121 8.39 6.30 -8.38
CA GLU A 121 8.93 6.69 -9.69
C GLU A 121 8.59 5.67 -10.77
N THR A 122 8.64 4.38 -10.44
CA THR A 122 8.28 3.30 -11.35
C THR A 122 6.79 3.37 -11.70
N ALA A 123 5.91 3.43 -10.70
CA ALA A 123 4.47 3.51 -10.92
C ALA A 123 4.11 4.71 -11.81
N SER A 124 4.69 5.88 -11.55
CA SER A 124 4.50 7.08 -12.36
C SER A 124 4.98 6.92 -13.81
N LYS A 125 6.21 6.44 -14.02
CA LYS A 125 6.81 6.29 -15.36
C LYS A 125 6.12 5.25 -16.22
N TYR A 126 5.63 4.18 -15.61
CA TYR A 126 4.92 3.10 -16.29
C TYR A 126 3.40 3.32 -16.34
N ARG A 127 2.92 4.52 -15.95
CA ARG A 127 1.51 4.94 -16.04
C ARG A 127 0.56 4.06 -15.23
N ILE A 128 1.05 3.49 -14.13
CA ILE A 128 0.18 2.94 -13.08
C ILE A 128 -0.47 4.13 -12.38
N LYS A 129 -1.78 4.08 -12.13
CA LYS A 129 -2.50 5.21 -11.53
C LYS A 129 -1.96 5.47 -10.12
N CYS A 130 -1.46 6.67 -9.84
CA CYS A 130 -0.73 6.98 -8.61
C CYS A 130 -1.49 7.96 -7.72
N TYR A 131 -1.55 7.65 -6.43
CA TYR A 131 -1.93 8.59 -5.37
C TYR A 131 -0.79 8.81 -4.40
N GLU A 132 -0.75 10.00 -3.80
CA GLU A 132 0.26 10.36 -2.82
C GLU A 132 -0.34 11.02 -1.59
N VAL A 133 0.08 10.54 -0.42
CA VAL A 133 -0.34 11.07 0.88
C VAL A 133 0.87 11.62 1.64
N SER A 134 0.67 12.70 2.42
CA SER A 134 1.72 13.14 3.35
C SER A 134 1.95 12.05 4.40
N ALA A 135 3.20 11.72 4.66
CA ALA A 135 3.61 10.71 5.62
C ALA A 135 3.04 10.99 7.02
N GLU A 136 2.83 12.26 7.39
CA GLU A 136 2.28 12.66 8.69
C GLU A 136 0.85 12.17 8.94
N TYR A 137 0.06 11.92 7.88
CA TYR A 137 -1.32 11.43 8.01
C TYR A 137 -1.41 9.92 8.17
N VAL A 138 -0.37 9.19 7.76
CA VAL A 138 -0.38 7.72 7.71
C VAL A 138 0.61 7.09 8.67
N ILE A 139 1.61 7.84 9.15
CA ILE A 139 2.60 7.39 10.13
C ILE A 139 2.43 8.20 11.42
N ASP A 140 2.02 7.52 12.48
CA ASP A 140 1.87 8.17 13.78
C ASP A 140 3.23 8.59 14.34
N ARG A 141 3.31 9.80 14.90
CA ARG A 141 4.55 10.41 15.41
C ARG A 141 5.69 10.46 14.38
N TYR A 142 5.38 10.69 13.10
CA TYR A 142 6.33 10.74 11.99
C TYR A 142 7.62 11.56 12.28
N ASN A 143 7.50 12.75 12.87
CA ASN A 143 8.67 13.57 13.24
C ASN A 143 9.61 12.88 14.25
N ALA A 144 9.06 12.11 15.19
CA ALA A 144 9.88 11.36 16.14
C ALA A 144 10.61 10.19 15.46
N LEU A 145 9.95 9.53 14.49
CA LEU A 145 10.57 8.50 13.67
C LEU A 145 11.75 9.06 12.86
N LEU A 146 11.58 10.21 12.20
CA LEU A 146 12.66 10.85 11.44
C LEU A 146 13.87 11.20 12.32
N ARG A 147 13.64 11.79 13.50
CA ARG A 147 14.72 12.11 14.46
C ARG A 147 15.49 10.86 14.92
N LYS A 148 14.81 9.73 15.07
CA LYS A 148 15.44 8.45 15.43
C LYS A 148 16.32 7.91 14.30
N LEU A 149 15.92 8.13 13.03
CA LEU A 149 16.65 7.66 11.86
C LEU A 149 17.83 8.56 11.47
N HIS A 150 17.73 9.85 11.79
CA HIS A 150 18.75 10.87 11.54
C HIS A 150 19.13 11.55 12.87
N PRO A 151 19.87 10.86 13.76
CA PRO A 151 20.35 11.48 14.97
C PRO A 151 21.23 12.68 14.60
N VAL A 152 20.91 13.85 15.15
CA VAL A 152 21.76 15.03 15.02
C VAL A 152 23.05 14.72 15.79
N CYS A 153 24.18 14.64 15.08
CA CYS A 153 25.49 14.65 15.71
C CYS A 153 25.69 16.02 16.34
N CYS A 154 25.26 16.20 17.58
CA CYS A 154 25.81 17.26 18.41
C CYS A 154 27.20 16.78 18.82
N ASP A 155 28.21 17.05 17.99
CA ASP A 155 29.58 17.06 18.49
C ASP A 155 29.63 18.16 19.56
N GLU A 156 29.74 17.77 20.82
CA GLU A 156 30.08 18.72 21.89
C GLU A 156 31.39 19.39 21.47
N MET A 157 31.33 20.69 21.18
CA MET A 157 32.54 21.48 20.93
C MET A 157 33.44 21.30 22.16
N PRO A 158 34.71 20.87 22.00
CA PRO A 158 35.59 20.69 23.14
C PRO A 158 35.70 22.02 23.89
N THR A 159 35.24 22.01 25.15
CA THR A 159 35.44 23.10 26.09
C THR A 159 36.93 23.35 26.16
N LYS A 160 37.38 24.51 25.65
CA LYS A 160 38.76 24.95 25.80
C LYS A 160 39.10 24.91 27.28
N GLU A 161 40.02 24.03 27.67
CA GLU A 161 40.64 24.08 28.99
C GLU A 161 41.27 25.46 29.15
N GLU A 162 40.84 26.19 30.18
CA GLU A 162 41.51 27.38 30.64
C GLU A 162 42.89 26.96 31.16
N SER A 163 43.91 27.25 30.36
CA SER A 163 45.31 27.22 30.76
C SER A 163 45.52 28.13 31.96
N LYS A 164 45.91 27.56 33.09
CA LYS A 164 46.42 28.29 34.26
C LYS A 164 47.85 27.85 34.56
#